data_AF-A0AAE1CBZ5-F1
#
_entry.id   AF-A0AAE1CBZ5-F1
#
_cell.length_a   1.000
_cell.length_b   1.000
_cell.length_c   1.000
_cell.angle_alpha   90.00
_cell.angle_beta   90.00
_cell.angle_gamma   90.00
#
_symmetry.space_group_name_H-M   'P 1'
#
loop_
_entity.id
_entity.type
_entity.pdbx_description
1 polymer ?
#
loop_
_entity_poly.entity_id
_entity_poly.type
_entity_poly.pdbx_seq_one_letter_code
_entity_poly.pdbx_strand_id
1 'polypeptide(L)'
;MFGHAMKQAGGTQYYSVEKSPLFAAVATSLIDLAGLRDTVRVLVGTGAEGIQRLFDQGVLRSQIGMAFFDHHKPSYTSDLKLCERLGLIGAGTVLVADNMILPGNPPYAEWVRATVIDKRGIDHAAEEKGNPNLVYESRFVKSFEPSGQEDAIEITKCLGIEA
;
A
#
# COMPACT_ATOMS: atom_id res chain seq x y z
N MET A 1 7.72 13.62 -10.02
CA MET A 1 6.67 12.57 -9.88
C MET A 1 7.26 11.38 -9.14
N PHE A 2 6.51 10.71 -8.26
CA PHE A 2 7.00 9.61 -7.42
C PHE A 2 7.67 8.49 -8.22
N GLY A 3 7.12 8.11 -9.38
CA GLY A 3 7.73 7.11 -10.28
C GLY A 3 9.13 7.48 -10.77
N HIS A 4 9.44 8.77 -10.93
CA HIS A 4 10.79 9.22 -11.28
C HIS A 4 11.77 9.04 -10.10
N ALA A 5 11.36 9.41 -8.88
CA ALA A 5 12.17 9.24 -7.68
C ALA A 5 12.44 7.75 -7.40
N MET A 6 11.43 6.90 -7.55
CA MET A 6 11.56 5.44 -7.43
C MET A 6 12.55 4.87 -8.46
N LYS A 7 12.51 5.35 -9.72
CA LYS A 7 13.48 4.97 -10.75
C LYS A 7 14.91 5.37 -10.38
N GLN A 8 15.10 6.58 -9.84
CA GLN A 8 16.42 7.02 -9.35
C GLN A 8 16.92 6.20 -8.16
N ALA A 9 16.01 5.69 -7.32
CA ALA A 9 16.32 4.80 -6.21
C ALA A 9 16.59 3.33 -6.64
N GLY A 10 16.64 3.04 -7.95
CA GLY A 10 16.94 1.72 -8.48
C GLY A 10 15.74 0.78 -8.60
N GLY A 11 14.53 1.28 -8.36
CA GLY A 11 13.33 0.50 -8.60
C GLY A 11 13.07 0.28 -10.10
N THR A 12 12.42 -0.83 -10.44
CA THR A 12 12.25 -1.26 -11.84
C THR A 12 10.84 -1.09 -12.39
N GLN A 13 9.80 -1.24 -11.58
CA GLN A 13 8.39 -1.15 -11.98
C GLN A 13 7.53 -0.47 -10.91
N TYR A 14 6.54 0.30 -11.34
CA TYR A 14 5.53 0.94 -10.51
C TYR A 14 4.14 0.63 -11.08
N TYR A 15 3.25 0.09 -10.24
CA TYR A 15 1.86 -0.17 -10.61
C TYR A 15 0.93 0.72 -9.79
N SER A 16 0.09 1.49 -10.49
CA SER A 16 -0.98 2.29 -9.90
C SER A 16 -2.31 1.62 -10.22
N VAL A 17 -3.19 1.50 -9.24
CA VAL A 17 -4.56 0.98 -9.46
C VAL A 17 -5.54 2.11 -9.24
N GLU A 18 -6.34 2.41 -10.26
CA GLU A 18 -7.31 3.51 -10.27
C GLU A 18 -8.69 2.97 -10.64
N LYS A 19 -9.71 3.29 -9.83
CA LYS A 19 -11.07 2.76 -10.01
C LYS A 19 -11.78 3.38 -11.22
N SER A 20 -11.58 4.67 -11.45
CA SER A 20 -12.22 5.43 -12.52
C SER A 20 -11.46 5.23 -13.84
N PRO A 21 -12.08 4.66 -14.89
CA PRO A 21 -11.44 4.55 -16.20
C PRO A 21 -11.02 5.91 -16.77
N LEU A 22 -11.79 6.97 -16.47
CA LEU A 22 -11.49 8.33 -16.90
C LEU A 22 -10.19 8.84 -16.25
N PHE A 23 -10.07 8.71 -14.92
CA PHE A 23 -8.87 9.16 -14.21
C PHE A 23 -7.66 8.31 -14.55
N ALA A 24 -7.84 7.01 -14.76
CA ALA A 24 -6.79 6.12 -15.23
C ALA A 24 -6.26 6.56 -16.62
N ALA A 25 -7.15 6.94 -17.53
CA ALA A 25 -6.77 7.45 -18.85
C ALA A 25 -5.99 8.78 -18.73
N VAL A 26 -6.48 9.73 -17.93
CA VAL A 26 -5.80 11.01 -17.68
C VAL A 26 -4.41 10.79 -17.07
N ALA A 27 -4.31 9.96 -16.02
CA ALA A 27 -3.05 9.63 -15.37
C ALA A 27 -2.06 8.98 -16.36
N THR A 28 -2.54 8.05 -17.20
CA THR A 28 -1.73 7.39 -18.24
C THR A 28 -1.17 8.40 -19.23
N SER A 29 -1.96 9.38 -19.69
CA SER A 29 -1.49 10.45 -20.58
C SER A 29 -0.42 11.32 -19.91
N LEU A 30 -0.59 11.68 -18.64
CA LEU A 30 0.41 12.46 -17.89
C LEU A 30 1.71 11.67 -17.64
N ILE A 31 1.60 10.37 -17.38
CA ILE A 31 2.75 9.46 -17.25
C ILE A 31 3.53 9.36 -18.56
N ASP A 32 2.83 9.27 -19.69
CA ASP A 32 3.44 9.22 -21.02
C ASP A 32 4.15 10.53 -21.34
N LEU A 33 3.49 11.66 -21.11
CA LEU A 33 4.07 12.99 -21.26
C LEU A 33 5.33 13.18 -20.40
N ALA A 34 5.36 12.60 -19.21
CA ALA A 34 6.52 12.63 -18.31
C ALA A 34 7.66 11.66 -18.71
N GLY A 35 7.50 10.87 -19.78
CA GLY A 35 8.49 9.90 -20.25
C GLY A 35 8.65 8.69 -19.32
N LEU A 36 7.61 8.32 -18.58
CA LEU A 36 7.65 7.25 -17.57
C LEU A 36 6.89 5.98 -17.97
N ARG A 37 6.44 5.89 -19.22
CA ARG A 37 5.58 4.81 -19.74
C ARG A 37 6.17 3.40 -19.60
N ASP A 38 7.50 3.27 -19.60
CA ASP A 38 8.18 1.97 -19.46
C ASP A 38 8.31 1.50 -18.01
N THR A 39 8.10 2.41 -17.05
CA THR A 39 8.28 2.15 -15.62
C THR A 39 6.97 2.16 -14.86
N VAL A 40 6.01 3.02 -15.25
CA VAL A 40 4.75 3.22 -14.54
C VAL A 40 3.59 2.65 -15.37
N ARG A 41 2.82 1.75 -14.78
CA ARG A 41 1.61 1.15 -15.37
C ARG A 41 0.39 1.47 -14.54
N VAL A 42 -0.70 1.89 -15.18
CA VAL A 42 -1.98 2.14 -14.53
C VAL A 42 -2.95 1.02 -14.86
N LEU A 43 -3.56 0.40 -13.85
CA LEU A 43 -4.62 -0.58 -14.00
C LEU A 43 -5.95 0.04 -13.59
N VAL A 44 -7.00 -0.31 -14.32
CA VAL A 44 -8.37 0.03 -13.94
C VAL A 44 -8.94 -1.05 -13.03
N GLY A 45 -9.41 -0.65 -11.85
CA GLY A 45 -10.02 -1.51 -10.84
C GLY A 45 -9.96 -0.91 -9.43
N THR A 46 -10.59 -1.59 -8.48
CA THR A 46 -10.35 -1.37 -7.03
C THR A 46 -8.96 -1.88 -6.63
N GLY A 47 -8.44 -1.44 -5.49
CA GLY A 47 -7.13 -1.88 -4.99
C GLY A 47 -7.03 -3.41 -4.91
N ALA A 48 -8.00 -4.06 -4.27
CA ALA A 48 -8.12 -5.51 -4.22
C ALA A 48 -8.11 -6.19 -5.60
N GLU A 49 -8.92 -5.71 -6.56
CA GLU A 49 -8.96 -6.27 -7.93
C GLU A 49 -7.62 -6.11 -8.65
N GLY A 50 -6.96 -4.96 -8.48
CA GLY A 50 -5.66 -4.70 -9.09
C GLY A 50 -4.56 -5.57 -8.51
N ILE A 51 -4.50 -5.70 -7.19
CA ILE A 51 -3.56 -6.57 -6.47
C ILE A 51 -3.74 -8.01 -6.93
N GLN A 52 -4.98 -8.53 -6.90
CA GLN A 52 -5.27 -9.90 -7.29
C GLN A 52 -4.93 -10.16 -8.75
N ARG A 53 -5.30 -9.26 -9.67
CA ARG A 53 -4.99 -9.38 -11.10
C ARG A 53 -3.49 -9.43 -11.35
N LEU A 54 -2.71 -8.57 -10.68
CA LEU A 54 -1.26 -8.54 -10.83
C LEU A 54 -0.59 -9.81 -10.27
N PHE A 55 -1.13 -10.37 -9.18
CA PHE A 55 -0.70 -11.65 -8.63
C PHE A 55 -1.02 -12.80 -9.59
N ASP A 56 -2.26 -12.90 -10.07
CA ASP A 56 -2.73 -13.97 -10.97
C ASP A 56 -1.98 -13.98 -12.30
N GLN A 57 -1.61 -12.80 -12.82
CA GLN A 57 -0.80 -12.67 -14.04
C GLN A 57 0.69 -13.02 -13.82
N GLY A 58 1.10 -13.28 -12.57
CA GLY A 58 2.49 -13.52 -12.22
C GLY A 58 3.37 -12.29 -12.42
N VAL A 59 2.79 -11.09 -12.31
CA VAL A 59 3.57 -9.84 -12.27
C VAL A 59 4.13 -9.64 -10.86
N LEU A 60 3.29 -9.83 -9.84
CA LEU A 60 3.69 -9.83 -8.43
C LEU A 60 3.93 -11.29 -7.98
N ARG A 61 5.14 -11.81 -8.20
CA ARG A 61 5.52 -13.19 -7.80
C ARG A 61 6.26 -13.28 -6.47
N SER A 62 6.78 -12.17 -6.00
CA SER A 62 7.63 -12.08 -4.81
C SER A 62 7.19 -10.91 -3.93
N GLN A 63 7.86 -10.75 -2.81
CA GLN A 63 7.68 -9.60 -1.92
C GLN A 63 7.80 -8.28 -2.69
N ILE A 64 6.86 -7.38 -2.46
CA ILE A 64 6.93 -6.01 -2.97
C ILE A 64 7.91 -5.21 -2.13
N GLY A 65 8.65 -4.30 -2.78
CA GLY A 65 9.52 -3.38 -2.07
C GLY A 65 8.74 -2.34 -1.28
N MET A 66 7.64 -1.83 -1.87
CA MET A 66 6.81 -0.80 -1.25
C MET A 66 5.35 -0.89 -1.69
N ALA A 67 4.41 -0.56 -0.79
CA ALA A 67 3.02 -0.26 -1.09
C ALA A 67 2.65 1.15 -0.59
N PHE A 68 1.91 1.90 -1.40
CA PHE A 68 1.39 3.21 -1.05
C PHE A 68 -0.14 3.18 -1.04
N PHE A 69 -0.76 3.52 0.09
CA PHE A 69 -2.20 3.56 0.28
C PHE A 69 -2.69 5.01 0.35
N ASP A 70 -3.37 5.44 -0.71
CA ASP A 70 -3.88 6.81 -0.90
C ASP A 70 -5.23 6.79 -1.65
N HIS A 71 -6.17 5.99 -1.16
CA HIS A 71 -7.44 5.77 -1.85
C HIS A 71 -8.62 5.78 -0.86
N HIS A 72 -9.63 4.95 -1.09
CA HIS A 72 -10.74 4.73 -0.18
C HIS A 72 -10.24 4.17 1.17
N LYS A 73 -10.18 5.04 2.18
CA LYS A 73 -9.61 4.72 3.51
C LYS A 73 -10.11 3.43 4.15
N PRO A 74 -11.42 3.10 4.16
CA PRO A 74 -11.89 1.84 4.73
C PRO A 74 -11.24 0.59 4.10
N SER A 75 -10.69 0.71 2.89
CA SER A 75 -10.07 -0.40 2.16
C SER A 75 -8.57 -0.58 2.43
N TYR A 76 -7.91 0.27 3.24
CA TYR A 76 -6.45 0.13 3.45
C TYR A 76 -6.12 -1.18 4.17
N THR A 77 -6.86 -1.50 5.23
CA THR A 77 -6.62 -2.71 6.02
C THR A 77 -6.98 -3.96 5.21
N SER A 78 -8.08 -3.94 4.44
CA SER A 78 -8.47 -5.07 3.59
C SER A 78 -7.42 -5.37 2.52
N ASP A 79 -6.94 -4.33 1.83
CA ASP A 79 -5.97 -4.45 0.75
C ASP A 79 -4.58 -4.83 1.29
N LEU A 80 -4.19 -4.29 2.45
CA LEU A 80 -2.99 -4.75 3.16
C LEU A 80 -3.10 -6.24 3.48
N LYS A 81 -4.19 -6.67 4.13
CA LYS A 81 -4.41 -8.07 4.48
C LYS A 81 -4.44 -8.98 3.26
N LEU A 82 -4.95 -8.52 2.12
CA LEU A 82 -4.84 -9.25 0.85
C LEU A 82 -3.39 -9.44 0.44
N CYS A 83 -2.58 -8.38 0.43
CA CYS A 83 -1.14 -8.48 0.14
C CYS A 83 -0.44 -9.46 1.10
N GLU A 84 -0.77 -9.43 2.39
CA GLU A 84 -0.22 -10.35 3.39
C GLU A 84 -0.58 -11.81 3.08
N ARG A 85 -1.86 -12.11 2.78
CA ARG A 85 -2.32 -13.46 2.42
C ARG A 85 -1.68 -14.00 1.14
N LEU A 86 -1.45 -13.12 0.17
CA LEU A 86 -0.77 -13.47 -1.09
C LEU A 86 0.75 -13.59 -0.94
N GLY A 87 1.31 -13.38 0.26
CA GLY A 87 2.74 -13.46 0.52
C GLY A 87 3.54 -12.32 -0.12
N LEU A 88 2.87 -11.22 -0.47
CA LEU A 88 3.50 -10.04 -1.08
C LEU A 88 4.24 -9.17 -0.05
N ILE A 89 3.97 -9.36 1.24
CA ILE A 89 4.62 -8.62 2.33
C ILE A 89 5.64 -9.52 3.03
N GLY A 90 6.84 -8.99 3.28
CA GLY A 90 7.82 -9.65 4.14
C GLY A 90 8.98 -8.73 4.50
N ALA A 91 10.04 -9.29 5.09
CA ALA A 91 11.15 -8.51 5.64
C ALA A 91 11.71 -7.50 4.62
N GLY A 92 11.70 -6.22 4.98
CA GLY A 92 12.15 -5.13 4.12
C GLY A 92 11.05 -4.43 3.31
N THR A 93 9.85 -5.01 3.18
CA THR A 93 8.70 -4.33 2.56
C THR A 93 8.34 -3.09 3.36
N VAL A 94 8.10 -1.97 2.66
CA VAL A 94 7.69 -0.69 3.27
C VAL A 94 6.24 -0.38 2.87
N LEU A 95 5.39 -0.15 3.85
CA LEU A 95 4.03 0.34 3.67
C LEU A 95 4.01 1.83 3.98
N VAL A 96 3.31 2.60 3.16
CA VAL A 96 3.13 4.03 3.35
C VAL A 96 1.64 4.32 3.20
N ALA A 97 1.01 4.85 4.24
CA ALA A 97 -0.42 5.21 4.23
C ALA A 97 -0.59 6.71 4.43
N ASP A 98 -1.30 7.36 3.51
CA ASP A 98 -1.56 8.81 3.54
C ASP A 98 -2.86 9.15 4.29
N ASN A 99 -2.97 10.42 4.68
CA ASN A 99 -4.09 11.03 5.39
C ASN A 99 -4.44 10.37 6.73
N MET A 100 -3.43 10.14 7.56
CA MET A 100 -3.56 9.41 8.81
C MET A 100 -4.02 10.27 10.01
N ILE A 101 -4.19 11.59 9.86
CA ILE A 101 -4.86 12.45 10.85
C ILE A 101 -6.31 12.70 10.46
N LEU A 102 -6.56 13.25 9.27
CA LEU A 102 -7.89 13.67 8.85
C LEU A 102 -8.24 13.09 7.48
N PRO A 103 -9.31 12.29 7.37
CA PRO A 103 -10.11 11.66 8.44
C PRO A 103 -9.42 10.53 9.25
N GLY A 104 -8.15 10.17 8.97
CA GLY A 104 -7.46 9.08 9.67
C GLY A 104 -7.91 7.67 9.27
N ASN A 105 -7.21 6.64 9.78
CA ASN A 105 -7.56 5.24 9.58
C ASN A 105 -7.19 4.37 10.81
N PRO A 106 -8.01 4.39 11.88
CA PRO A 106 -7.71 3.65 13.10
C PRO A 106 -7.54 2.14 12.88
N PRO A 107 -8.38 1.43 12.10
CA PRO A 107 -8.18 0.00 11.86
C PRO A 107 -6.85 -0.34 11.21
N TYR A 108 -6.36 0.50 10.30
CA TYR A 108 -5.05 0.31 9.68
C TYR A 108 -3.95 0.51 10.71
N ALA A 109 -3.98 1.64 11.45
CA ALA A 109 -2.97 1.97 12.45
C ALA A 109 -2.90 0.94 13.58
N GLU A 110 -4.05 0.47 14.06
CA GLU A 110 -4.15 -0.61 15.05
C GLU A 110 -3.50 -1.89 14.52
N TRP A 111 -3.80 -2.29 13.28
CA TRP A 111 -3.19 -3.48 12.68
C TRP A 111 -1.67 -3.36 12.55
N VAL A 112 -1.16 -2.26 11.98
CA VAL A 112 0.29 -2.15 11.71
C VAL A 112 1.13 -1.90 12.96
N ARG A 113 0.53 -1.44 14.06
CA ARG A 113 1.20 -1.20 15.35
C ARG A 113 1.01 -2.34 16.37
N ALA A 114 0.07 -3.25 16.12
CA ALA A 114 -0.21 -4.37 17.01
C ALA A 114 0.94 -5.39 17.07
N THR A 115 1.08 -6.01 18.24
CA THR A 115 1.96 -7.18 18.42
C THR A 115 1.39 -8.40 17.69
N VAL A 116 2.19 -9.43 17.49
CA VAL A 116 1.72 -10.70 16.89
C VAL A 116 0.59 -11.32 17.70
N ILE A 117 0.66 -11.25 19.03
CA ILE A 117 -0.38 -11.78 19.92
C ILE A 117 -1.70 -11.03 19.70
N ASP A 118 -1.65 -9.69 19.70
CA ASP A 118 -2.84 -8.86 19.49
C ASP A 118 -3.42 -9.06 18.07
N LYS A 119 -2.56 -9.12 17.05
CA LYS A 119 -2.96 -9.42 15.68
C LYS A 119 -3.66 -10.75 15.57
N ARG A 120 -3.18 -11.82 16.23
CA ARG A 120 -3.85 -13.13 16.22
C ARG A 120 -5.27 -13.03 16.78
N GLY A 121 -5.48 -12.23 17.83
CA GLY A 121 -6.80 -11.96 18.40
C GLY A 121 -7.71 -11.17 17.46
N ILE A 122 -7.22 -10.05 16.92
CA ILE A 122 -7.93 -9.20 15.94
C ILE A 122 -8.30 -10.03 14.71
N ASP A 123 -7.34 -10.78 14.20
CA ASP A 123 -7.50 -11.57 12.99
C ASP A 123 -8.48 -12.71 13.18
N HIS A 124 -8.48 -13.38 14.35
CA HIS A 124 -9.46 -14.41 14.66
C HIS A 124 -10.90 -13.88 14.58
N ALA A 125 -11.16 -12.65 15.06
CA ALA A 125 -12.48 -12.01 15.03
C ALA A 125 -12.83 -11.33 13.69
N ALA A 126 -11.85 -11.06 12.82
CA ALA A 126 -12.07 -10.34 11.56
C ALA A 126 -12.74 -11.21 10.48
N GLU A 127 -13.60 -10.61 9.67
CA GLU A 127 -14.15 -11.26 8.46
C GLU A 127 -13.05 -11.49 7.43
N GLU A 128 -12.17 -10.50 7.24
CA GLU A 128 -11.01 -10.59 6.36
C GLU A 128 -9.72 -10.87 7.15
N LYS A 129 -9.11 -12.02 6.85
CA LYS A 129 -7.89 -12.49 7.52
C LYS A 129 -6.63 -11.88 6.90
N GLY A 130 -5.64 -11.51 7.71
CA GLY A 130 -4.31 -11.10 7.27
C GLY A 130 -3.28 -12.19 7.53
N ASN A 131 -2.01 -11.79 7.68
CA ASN A 131 -1.00 -12.62 8.29
C ASN A 131 -0.60 -12.04 9.66
N PRO A 132 -1.17 -12.55 10.77
CA PRO A 132 -0.93 -11.98 12.09
C PRO A 132 0.50 -12.22 12.60
N ASN A 133 1.28 -13.09 11.94
CA ASN A 133 2.66 -13.39 12.31
C ASN A 133 3.68 -12.38 11.74
N LEU A 134 3.24 -11.44 10.90
CA LEU A 134 4.12 -10.38 10.39
C LEU A 134 4.41 -9.37 11.50
N VAL A 135 5.69 -9.05 11.68
CA VAL A 135 6.16 -8.04 12.62
C VAL A 135 6.41 -6.74 11.86
N TYR A 136 5.80 -5.66 12.35
CA TYR A 136 5.90 -4.33 11.76
C TYR A 136 6.54 -3.36 12.74
N GLU A 137 7.41 -2.48 12.23
CA GLU A 137 7.86 -1.28 12.92
C GLU A 137 7.25 -0.08 12.20
N SER A 138 6.45 0.71 12.91
CA SER A 138 5.72 1.82 12.31
C SER A 138 6.08 3.15 12.95
N ARG A 139 6.20 4.17 12.10
CA ARG A 139 6.41 5.56 12.52
C ARG A 139 5.34 6.47 11.92
N PHE A 140 4.80 7.33 12.76
CA PHE A 140 3.84 8.36 12.37
C PHE A 140 4.60 9.66 12.09
N VAL A 141 4.53 10.14 10.86
CA VAL A 141 5.24 11.34 10.42
C VAL A 141 4.22 12.43 10.13
N LYS A 142 4.23 13.48 10.97
CA LYS A 142 3.39 14.66 10.76
C LYS A 142 3.78 15.36 9.45
N SER A 143 2.77 15.79 8.72
CA SER A 143 2.86 16.51 7.44
C SER A 143 1.78 17.58 7.38
N PHE A 144 1.69 18.26 6.23
CA PHE A 144 0.64 19.22 5.95
C PHE A 144 0.11 18.95 4.55
N GLU A 145 -1.22 18.93 4.38
CA GLU A 145 -1.83 18.87 3.06
C GLU A 145 -1.67 20.21 2.32
N PRO A 146 -1.91 20.29 0.99
CA PRO A 146 -1.68 21.50 0.21
C PRO A 146 -2.44 22.75 0.69
N SER A 147 -3.52 22.59 1.46
CA SER A 147 -4.27 23.70 2.07
C SER A 147 -3.58 24.30 3.32
N GLY A 148 -2.55 23.63 3.85
CA GLY A 148 -1.88 23.98 5.11
C GLY A 148 -2.50 23.34 6.35
N GLN A 149 -3.53 22.50 6.22
CA GLN A 149 -4.06 21.71 7.35
C GLN A 149 -3.07 20.62 7.75
N GLU A 150 -2.97 20.37 9.06
CA GLU A 150 -2.11 19.31 9.61
C GLU A 150 -2.62 17.94 9.16
N ASP A 151 -1.69 17.11 8.69
CA ASP A 151 -1.94 15.74 8.31
C ASP A 151 -0.79 14.82 8.76
N ALA A 152 -0.83 13.54 8.42
CA ALA A 152 0.30 12.65 8.62
C ALA A 152 0.33 11.49 7.64
N ILE A 153 1.54 10.96 7.48
CA ILE A 153 1.80 9.70 6.79
C ILE A 153 2.23 8.67 7.84
N GLU A 154 1.64 7.48 7.80
CA GLU A 154 2.14 6.32 8.55
C GLU A 154 3.12 5.55 7.66
N ILE A 155 4.37 5.42 8.10
CA ILE A 155 5.40 4.65 7.39
C ILE A 155 5.72 3.41 8.21
N THR A 156 5.44 2.24 7.66
CA THR A 156 5.59 0.95 8.32
C THR A 156 6.61 0.09 7.59
N LYS A 157 7.59 -0.46 8.28
CA LYS A 157 8.55 -1.43 7.75
C LYS A 157 8.22 -2.82 8.28
N CYS A 158 8.11 -3.81 7.40
CA CYS A 158 8.03 -5.20 7.80
C CYS A 158 9.42 -5.69 8.22
N LEU A 159 9.52 -6.18 9.46
CA LEU A 159 10.76 -6.71 10.02
C LEU A 159 10.94 -8.20 9.71
N GLY A 160 9.84 -8.93 9.47
CA GLY A 160 9.86 -10.35 9.18
C GLY A 160 8.61 -11.05 9.70
N ILE A 161 8.73 -12.36 9.89
CA ILE A 161 7.68 -13.22 10.43
C ILE A 161 8.18 -13.80 11.75
N GLU A 162 7.36 -13.73 12.79
CA GLU A 162 7.57 -14.41 14.07
C GLU A 162 6.77 -15.72 14.09
N ALA A 163 7.44 -16.83 14.38
CA ALA A 163 6.83 -18.16 14.43
C ALA A 163 6.05 -18.36 15.74
#